data_AF-A0A813FNC3-F1
#
_entry.id   AF-A0A813FNC3-F1
#
_cell.length_a   1.000
_cell.length_b   1.000
_cell.length_c   1.000
_cell.angle_alpha   90.00
_cell.angle_beta   90.00
_cell.angle_gamma   90.00
#
_symmetry.space_group_name_H-M   'P 1'
#
loop_
_entity.id
_entity.type
_entity.pdbx_description
1 polymer ?
#
loop_
_entity_poly.entity_id
_entity_poly.type
_entity_poly.pdbx_seq_one_letter_code
_entity_poly.pdbx_strand_id
1 'polypeptide(L)'
;MAAFGFCIRKALVTELVPNQDVVNSMNEINKQKRLRDAAIMAAEGEKIKVVKAAEASADAAQLQGEGIARQRRAIIDGLRDSITAGTGETMSTEKISELLLITQYFETLRDIAAQNKASAVFLPHGPGAVQDIASQIRNGILQGGAAAAPGQQRM
;
A
#
# COMPACT_ATOMS: atom_id res chain seq x y z
N MET A 1 0.84 -95.92 7.55
CA MET A 1 2.12 -95.20 7.67
C MET A 1 1.86 -93.77 7.19
N ALA A 2 1.46 -92.88 8.10
CA ALA A 2 0.94 -91.55 7.76
C ALA A 2 2.10 -90.53 7.63
N ALA A 3 2.19 -89.87 6.47
CA ALA A 3 3.18 -88.83 6.23
C ALA A 3 2.67 -87.51 6.84
N PHE A 4 3.29 -87.10 7.95
CA PHE A 4 3.05 -85.80 8.57
C PHE A 4 3.58 -84.68 7.66
N GLY A 5 2.81 -83.60 7.50
CA GLY A 5 3.25 -82.42 6.76
C GLY A 5 2.40 -81.18 7.07
N PHE A 6 3.06 -80.03 7.25
CA PHE A 6 2.41 -78.73 7.42
C PHE A 6 2.47 -77.94 6.11
N CYS A 7 1.39 -77.21 5.77
CA CYS A 7 1.36 -76.29 4.63
C CYS A 7 1.23 -74.85 5.14
N ILE A 8 2.31 -74.07 5.03
CA ILE A 8 2.34 -72.66 5.46
C ILE A 8 1.66 -71.81 4.38
N ARG A 9 0.49 -71.23 4.68
CA ARG A 9 -0.27 -70.39 3.73
C ARG A 9 0.26 -68.96 3.62
N LYS A 10 0.66 -68.35 4.73
CA LYS A 10 1.25 -67.00 4.82
C LYS A 10 2.13 -66.94 6.05
N ALA A 11 3.27 -66.25 5.93
CA ALA A 11 4.09 -65.83 7.04
C ALA A 11 4.02 -64.30 7.12
N LEU A 12 3.56 -63.76 8.25
CA LEU A 12 3.66 -62.33 8.52
C LEU A 12 5.03 -62.05 9.15
N VAL A 13 5.70 -61.03 8.66
CA VAL A 13 6.87 -60.46 9.32
C VAL A 13 6.36 -59.74 10.56
N THR A 14 6.73 -60.22 11.74
CA THR A 14 6.29 -59.66 13.03
C THR A 14 7.11 -58.44 13.43
N GLU A 15 8.39 -58.39 13.05
CA GLU A 15 9.28 -57.29 13.39
C GLU A 15 10.41 -57.16 12.36
N LEU A 16 10.71 -55.92 11.95
CA LEU A 16 11.85 -55.57 11.11
C LEU A 16 12.53 -54.35 11.75
N VAL A 17 13.78 -54.51 12.18
CA VAL A 17 14.57 -53.43 12.76
C VAL A 17 15.58 -52.95 11.71
N PRO A 18 15.29 -51.88 10.96
CA PRO A 18 16.26 -51.27 10.05
C PRO A 18 17.39 -50.58 10.84
N ASN A 19 18.52 -50.34 10.18
CA ASN A 19 19.61 -49.57 10.78
C ASN A 19 19.13 -48.16 11.15
N GLN A 20 19.46 -47.72 12.37
CA GLN A 20 19.06 -46.42 12.93
C GLN A 20 19.47 -45.24 12.03
N ASP A 21 20.60 -45.31 11.36
CA ASP A 21 21.08 -44.24 10.47
C ASP A 21 20.16 -44.05 9.25
N VAL A 22 19.59 -45.15 8.75
CA VAL A 22 18.63 -45.12 7.63
C VAL A 22 17.31 -44.52 8.09
N VAL A 23 16.83 -44.88 9.28
CA VAL A 23 15.59 -44.31 9.85
C VAL A 23 15.73 -42.81 10.07
N ASN A 24 16.85 -42.38 10.66
CA ASN A 24 17.12 -40.97 10.91
C ASN A 24 17.21 -40.17 9.61
N SER A 25 17.92 -40.70 8.62
CA SER A 25 18.05 -40.07 7.30
C SER A 25 16.70 -39.99 6.57
N MET A 26 15.90 -41.06 6.64
CA MET A 26 14.57 -41.10 6.02
C MET A 26 13.62 -40.09 6.68
N ASN A 27 13.67 -39.97 8.01
CA ASN A 27 12.87 -39.00 8.76
C ASN A 27 13.26 -37.57 8.43
N GLU A 28 14.56 -37.28 8.32
CA GLU A 28 15.04 -35.95 7.95
C GLU A 28 14.63 -35.58 6.52
N ILE A 29 14.73 -36.51 5.55
CA ILE A 29 14.24 -36.28 4.18
C ILE A 29 12.75 -35.94 4.17
N ASN A 30 11.93 -36.69 4.91
CA ASN A 30 10.50 -36.44 4.99
C ASN A 30 10.18 -35.10 5.66
N LYS A 31 10.91 -34.75 6.71
CA LYS A 31 10.80 -33.45 7.37
C LYS A 31 11.14 -32.31 6.42
N GLN A 32 12.27 -32.39 5.71
CA GLN A 32 12.69 -31.37 4.75
C GLN A 32 11.72 -31.24 3.58
N LYS A 33 11.17 -32.36 3.08
CA LYS A 33 10.12 -32.34 2.05
C LYS A 33 8.87 -31.59 2.53
N ARG A 34 8.38 -31.91 3.73
CA ARG A 34 7.21 -31.21 4.31
C ARG A 34 7.49 -29.73 4.59
N LEU A 35 8.69 -29.40 5.05
CA LEU A 35 9.10 -28.01 5.26
C LEU A 35 9.18 -27.24 3.94
N ARG A 36 9.71 -27.85 2.89
CA ARG A 36 9.76 -27.26 1.54
C ARG A 36 8.36 -27.00 1.01
N ASP A 37 7.46 -27.97 1.11
CA ASP A 37 6.08 -27.83 0.66
C ASP A 37 5.36 -26.71 1.44
N ALA A 38 5.53 -26.67 2.76
CA ALA A 38 5.00 -25.59 3.60
C ALA A 38 5.58 -24.22 3.24
N ALA A 39 6.88 -24.13 2.95
CA ALA A 39 7.54 -22.90 2.55
C ALA A 39 7.03 -22.38 1.19
N ILE A 40 6.80 -23.27 0.23
CA ILE A 40 6.22 -22.92 -1.08
C ILE A 40 4.80 -22.36 -0.89
N MET A 41 3.95 -23.04 -0.11
CA MET A 41 2.60 -22.57 0.18
C MET A 41 2.60 -21.22 0.92
N ALA A 42 3.52 -21.03 1.87
CA ALA A 42 3.66 -19.77 2.58
C ALA A 42 4.10 -18.63 1.64
N ALA A 43 5.06 -18.89 0.75
CA ALA A 43 5.54 -17.90 -0.22
C ALA A 43 4.46 -17.52 -1.25
N GLU A 44 3.69 -18.49 -1.73
CA GLU A 44 2.54 -18.23 -2.60
C GLU A 44 1.45 -17.42 -1.89
N GLY A 45 1.15 -17.75 -0.64
CA GLY A 45 0.22 -16.98 0.18
C GLY A 45 0.67 -15.53 0.38
N GLU A 46 1.96 -15.31 0.64
CA GLU A 46 2.51 -13.97 0.79
C GLU A 46 2.46 -13.17 -0.52
N LYS A 47 2.78 -13.80 -1.65
CA LYS A 47 2.63 -13.19 -2.97
C LYS A 47 1.18 -12.75 -3.21
N ILE A 48 0.22 -13.62 -2.91
CA ILE A 48 -1.21 -13.31 -3.08
C ILE A 48 -1.61 -12.13 -2.18
N LYS A 49 -1.17 -12.10 -0.91
CA LYS A 49 -1.45 -10.99 0.01
C LYS A 49 -0.91 -9.67 -0.53
N VAL A 50 0.33 -9.64 -0.99
CA VAL A 50 0.97 -8.41 -1.51
C VAL A 50 0.26 -7.94 -2.77
N VAL A 51 -0.02 -8.83 -3.72
CA VAL A 51 -0.73 -8.48 -4.95
C VAL A 51 -2.14 -7.98 -4.64
N LYS A 52 -2.88 -8.68 -3.77
CA LYS A 52 -4.24 -8.27 -3.40
C LYS A 52 -4.27 -6.95 -2.63
N ALA A 53 -3.29 -6.69 -1.77
CA ALA A 53 -3.16 -5.40 -1.11
C ALA A 53 -2.87 -4.27 -2.10
N ALA A 54 -2.01 -4.51 -3.09
CA ALA A 54 -1.71 -3.55 -4.15
C ALA A 54 -2.92 -3.28 -5.05
N GLU A 55 -3.63 -4.33 -5.47
CA GLU A 55 -4.88 -4.21 -6.22
C GLU A 55 -5.94 -3.43 -5.43
N ALA A 56 -6.15 -3.76 -4.15
CA ALA A 56 -7.10 -3.05 -3.30
C ALA A 56 -6.73 -1.57 -3.12
N SER A 57 -5.43 -1.25 -3.02
CA SER A 57 -4.96 0.13 -2.94
C SER A 57 -5.20 0.91 -4.24
N ALA A 58 -4.99 0.27 -5.39
CA ALA A 58 -5.25 0.87 -6.70
C ALA A 58 -6.76 1.12 -6.91
N ASP A 59 -7.59 0.13 -6.60
CA ASP A 59 -9.05 0.24 -6.69
C ASP A 59 -9.58 1.33 -5.74
N ALA A 60 -9.04 1.40 -4.51
CA ALA A 60 -9.40 2.44 -3.56
C ALA A 60 -9.02 3.85 -4.07
N ALA A 61 -7.83 4.02 -4.65
CA ALA A 61 -7.41 5.28 -5.23
C ALA A 61 -8.28 5.69 -6.42
N GLN A 62 -8.68 4.73 -7.27
CA GLN A 62 -9.61 4.98 -8.37
C GLN A 62 -10.99 5.43 -7.86
N LEU A 63 -11.58 4.69 -6.94
CA LEU A 63 -12.88 5.03 -6.34
C LEU A 63 -12.84 6.40 -5.63
N GLN A 64 -11.75 6.70 -4.94
CA GLN A 64 -11.54 8.02 -4.33
C GLN A 64 -11.49 9.13 -5.39
N GLY A 65 -10.75 8.93 -6.48
CA GLY A 65 -10.68 9.87 -7.60
C GLY A 65 -12.05 10.12 -8.24
N GLU A 66 -12.82 9.05 -8.47
CA GLU A 66 -14.19 9.14 -8.99
C GLU A 66 -15.11 9.89 -8.02
N GLY A 67 -14.98 9.65 -6.72
CA GLY A 67 -15.70 10.36 -5.66
C GLY A 67 -15.41 11.87 -5.67
N ILE A 68 -14.13 12.26 -5.74
CA ILE A 68 -13.71 13.67 -5.80
C ILE A 68 -14.22 14.33 -7.08
N ALA A 69 -14.12 13.66 -8.23
CA ALA A 69 -14.61 14.21 -9.49
C ALA A 69 -16.13 14.43 -9.45
N ARG A 70 -16.88 13.46 -8.90
CA ARG A 70 -18.33 13.56 -8.71
C ARG A 70 -18.71 14.68 -7.74
N GLN A 71 -17.99 14.79 -6.62
CA GLN A 71 -18.17 15.88 -5.66
C GLN A 71 -17.93 17.25 -6.32
N ARG A 72 -16.83 17.41 -7.05
CA ARG A 72 -16.52 18.65 -7.78
C ARG A 72 -17.60 19.02 -8.79
N ARG A 73 -18.12 18.02 -9.52
CA ARG A 73 -19.23 18.24 -10.45
C ARG A 73 -20.48 18.74 -9.73
N ALA A 74 -20.86 18.10 -8.63
CA ALA A 74 -22.02 18.52 -7.83
C ALA A 74 -21.87 19.94 -7.27
N ILE A 75 -20.65 20.34 -6.86
CA ILE A 75 -20.35 21.72 -6.41
C ILE A 75 -20.54 22.70 -7.56
N ILE A 76 -19.99 22.40 -8.75
CA ILE A 76 -20.12 23.24 -9.94
C ILE A 76 -21.59 23.42 -10.33
N ASP A 77 -22.35 22.31 -10.38
CA ASP A 77 -23.77 22.33 -10.73
C ASP A 77 -24.58 23.12 -9.68
N GLY A 78 -24.32 22.91 -8.38
CA GLY A 78 -24.98 23.66 -7.32
C GLY A 78 -24.66 25.16 -7.31
N LEU A 79 -23.41 25.55 -7.63
CA LEU A 79 -23.02 26.95 -7.75
C LEU A 79 -23.70 27.61 -8.95
N ARG A 80 -23.80 26.87 -10.07
CA ARG A 80 -24.53 27.31 -11.26
C ARG A 80 -26.00 27.54 -10.95
N ASP A 81 -26.66 26.60 -10.28
CA ASP A 81 -28.08 26.69 -9.92
C ASP A 81 -28.33 27.85 -8.95
N SER A 82 -27.48 28.03 -7.94
CA SER A 82 -27.62 29.08 -6.93
C SER A 82 -27.59 30.50 -7.51
N ILE A 83 -26.79 30.70 -8.57
CA ILE A 83 -26.63 32.02 -9.22
C ILE A 83 -27.69 32.23 -10.31
N THR A 84 -27.95 31.21 -11.13
CA THR A 84 -28.95 31.31 -12.22
C THR A 84 -30.38 31.45 -11.70
N ALA A 85 -30.70 30.90 -10.52
CA ALA A 85 -32.01 31.04 -9.87
C ALA A 85 -32.38 32.50 -9.53
N GLY A 86 -31.42 33.43 -9.48
CA GLY A 86 -31.65 34.83 -9.12
C GLY A 86 -31.58 35.84 -10.26
N THR A 87 -30.86 35.56 -11.36
CA THR A 87 -30.54 36.58 -12.37
C THR A 87 -30.79 36.17 -13.82
N GLY A 88 -31.10 34.89 -14.12
CA GLY A 88 -31.33 34.42 -15.49
C GLY A 88 -30.10 34.49 -16.42
N GLU A 89 -28.94 34.91 -15.91
CA GLU A 89 -27.69 35.00 -16.66
C GLU A 89 -26.93 33.67 -16.64
N THR A 90 -26.55 33.17 -17.81
CA THR A 90 -25.64 32.03 -17.95
C THR A 90 -24.20 32.48 -17.69
N MET A 91 -23.58 31.98 -16.62
CA MET A 91 -22.17 32.24 -16.33
C MET A 91 -21.24 31.57 -17.34
N SER A 92 -20.11 32.23 -17.64
CA SER A 92 -19.02 31.62 -18.42
C SER A 92 -18.22 30.65 -17.55
N THR A 93 -17.69 29.60 -18.18
CA THR A 93 -16.89 28.55 -17.50
C THR A 93 -15.69 29.14 -16.77
N GLU A 94 -15.11 30.25 -17.25
CA GLU A 94 -13.98 30.90 -16.58
C GLU A 94 -14.35 31.42 -15.19
N LYS A 95 -15.49 32.12 -15.04
CA LYS A 95 -15.91 32.68 -13.74
C LYS A 95 -16.22 31.59 -12.71
N ILE A 96 -16.80 30.47 -13.15
CA ILE A 96 -17.04 29.30 -12.28
C ILE A 96 -15.72 28.70 -11.80
N SER A 97 -14.75 28.58 -12.71
CA SER A 97 -13.42 28.06 -12.35
C SER A 97 -12.67 28.98 -11.37
N GLU A 98 -12.84 30.29 -11.48
CA GLU A 98 -12.26 31.28 -10.57
C GLU A 98 -12.87 31.19 -9.16
N LEU A 99 -14.21 31.13 -9.05
CA LEU A 99 -14.91 30.89 -7.79
C LEU A 99 -14.51 29.56 -7.14
N LEU A 100 -14.29 28.51 -7.94
CA LEU A 100 -13.83 27.21 -7.47
C LEU A 100 -12.39 27.27 -6.93
N LEU A 101 -11.50 28.06 -7.54
CA LEU A 101 -10.14 28.26 -7.02
C LEU A 101 -10.13 29.01 -5.69
N ILE A 102 -10.99 30.02 -5.53
CA ILE A 102 -11.12 30.78 -4.27
C ILE A 102 -11.66 29.88 -3.15
N THR A 103 -12.69 29.09 -3.42
CA THR A 103 -13.22 28.14 -2.42
C THR A 103 -12.20 27.08 -2.04
N GLN A 104 -11.47 26.51 -3.02
CA GLN A 104 -10.39 25.57 -2.76
C GLN A 104 -9.27 26.18 -1.90
N TYR A 105 -8.93 27.46 -2.11
CA TYR A 105 -7.97 28.18 -1.29
C TYR A 105 -8.43 28.32 0.18
N PHE A 106 -9.70 28.61 0.42
CA PHE A 106 -10.21 28.66 1.80
C PHE A 106 -10.32 27.28 2.46
N GLU A 107 -10.66 26.24 1.70
CA GLU A 107 -10.65 24.86 2.21
C GLU A 107 -9.24 24.42 2.61
N THR A 108 -8.22 24.72 1.80
CA THR A 108 -6.83 24.38 2.16
C THR A 108 -6.37 25.16 3.39
N LEU A 109 -6.72 26.44 3.51
CA LEU A 109 -6.44 27.22 4.72
C LEU A 109 -7.13 26.62 5.96
N ARG A 110 -8.38 26.20 5.83
CA ARG A 110 -9.12 25.55 6.93
C ARG A 110 -8.48 24.23 7.33
N ASP A 111 -8.09 23.40 6.36
CA ASP A 111 -7.49 22.10 6.63
C ASP A 111 -6.10 22.25 7.27
N ILE A 112 -5.31 23.25 6.85
CA ILE A 112 -4.05 23.65 7.50
C ILE A 112 -4.31 24.11 8.94
N ALA A 113 -5.34 24.93 9.16
CA ALA A 113 -5.71 25.41 10.50
C ALA A 113 -6.24 24.29 11.41
N ALA A 114 -6.92 23.28 10.86
CA ALA A 114 -7.47 22.15 11.60
C ALA A 114 -6.41 21.11 11.99
N GLN A 115 -5.32 21.01 11.23
CA GLN A 115 -4.18 20.17 11.60
C GLN A 115 -3.38 20.85 12.72
N ASN A 116 -3.64 20.45 13.96
CA ASN A 116 -3.10 21.00 15.21
C ASN A 116 -1.56 20.82 15.41
N LYS A 117 -0.78 20.62 14.33
CA LYS A 117 0.68 20.70 14.31
C LYS A 117 1.07 22.12 13.90
N ALA A 118 0.90 23.06 14.82
CA ALA A 118 1.25 24.46 14.61
C ALA A 118 2.76 24.64 14.36
N SER A 119 3.20 24.59 13.11
CA SER A 119 4.33 25.40 12.65
C SER A 119 3.75 26.69 12.12
N ALA A 120 4.18 27.85 12.63
CA ALA A 120 3.78 29.13 12.09
C ALA A 120 4.31 29.24 10.65
N VAL A 121 3.47 28.95 9.66
CA VAL A 121 3.82 29.09 8.25
C VAL A 121 3.54 30.54 7.84
N PHE A 122 4.59 31.36 7.82
CA PHE A 122 4.51 32.68 7.20
C PHE A 122 4.33 32.51 5.69
N LEU A 123 3.15 32.86 5.17
CA LEU A 123 2.90 32.98 3.72
C LEU A 123 3.20 34.42 3.28
N PRO A 124 4.36 34.70 2.67
CA PRO A 124 4.55 35.96 1.97
C PRO A 124 3.58 36.00 0.77
N HIS A 125 2.63 36.92 0.78
CA HIS A 125 1.70 37.14 -0.32
C HIS A 125 2.17 38.37 -1.11
N GLY A 126 3.02 38.14 -2.09
CA GLY A 126 3.52 39.18 -2.99
C GLY A 126 4.14 38.56 -4.24
N PRO A 127 4.20 39.28 -5.37
CA PRO A 127 4.71 38.73 -6.64
C PRO A 127 6.17 38.22 -6.57
N GLY A 128 6.97 38.67 -5.61
CA GLY A 128 8.32 38.14 -5.34
C GLY A 128 8.37 36.87 -4.46
N ALA A 129 7.28 36.56 -3.76
CA ALA A 129 7.22 35.47 -2.79
C ALA A 129 7.39 34.08 -3.40
N VAL A 130 6.94 33.90 -4.65
CA VAL A 130 7.04 32.61 -5.36
C VAL A 130 8.50 32.26 -5.64
N GLN A 131 9.33 33.25 -5.93
CA GLN A 131 10.77 33.07 -6.20
C GLN A 131 11.54 32.74 -4.90
N ASP A 132 11.12 33.33 -3.79
CA ASP A 132 11.68 33.06 -2.46
C ASP A 132 11.26 31.68 -1.93
N ILE A 133 10.01 31.25 -2.15
CA ILE A 133 9.55 29.90 -1.79
C ILE A 133 10.31 28.83 -2.58
N ALA A 134 10.50 29.04 -3.89
CA ALA A 134 11.23 28.10 -4.74
C ALA A 134 12.71 27.96 -4.31
N SER A 135 13.35 29.05 -3.88
CA SER A 135 14.73 29.02 -3.39
C SER A 135 14.85 28.37 -2.01
N GLN A 136 13.91 28.62 -1.10
CA GLN A 136 13.88 27.99 0.23
C GLN A 136 13.61 26.47 0.16
N ILE A 137 12.68 26.03 -0.70
CA ILE A 137 12.43 24.59 -0.92
C ILE A 137 13.69 23.90 -1.49
N ARG A 138 14.34 24.53 -2.48
CA ARG A 138 15.57 24.00 -3.08
C ARG A 138 16.69 23.85 -2.04
N ASN A 139 16.88 24.85 -1.18
CA ASN A 139 17.89 24.82 -0.14
C ASN A 139 17.56 23.81 0.96
N GLY A 140 16.29 23.68 1.35
CA GLY A 140 15.85 22.70 2.35
C GLY A 140 16.04 21.25 1.89
N ILE A 141 15.80 20.94 0.61
CA ILE A 141 16.03 19.60 0.03
C ILE A 141 17.53 19.27 -0.04
N LEU A 142 18.37 20.24 -0.42
CA LEU A 142 19.83 20.04 -0.48
C LEU A 142 20.44 19.83 0.92
N GLN A 143 19.92 20.52 1.94
CA GLN A 143 20.40 20.39 3.32
C GLN A 143 19.90 19.10 4.00
N GLY A 144 18.71 18.63 3.64
CA GLY A 144 18.20 17.31 4.05
C GLY A 144 18.95 16.13 3.42
N GLY A 145 19.46 16.30 2.18
CA GLY A 145 20.29 15.29 1.51
C GLY A 145 21.70 15.13 2.09
N ALA A 146 22.26 16.20 2.67
CA ALA A 146 23.60 16.17 3.28
C ALA A 146 23.64 15.56 4.70
N ALA A 147 22.50 15.52 5.41
CA ALA A 147 22.42 14.93 6.74
C ALA A 147 22.27 13.39 6.74
N ALA A 148 22.07 12.77 5.57
CA ALA A 148 21.82 11.32 5.44
C ALA A 148 23.08 10.45 5.23
N ALA A 149 24.29 11.00 5.29
CA ALA A 149 25.53 10.21 5.17
C ALA A 149 26.62 10.67 6.16
N PRO A 150 26.74 9.96 7.29
CA PRO A 150 28.07 9.52 7.73
C PRO A 150 28.01 8.11 8.34
N GLY A 151 28.51 7.12 7.61
CA GLY A 151 28.50 5.72 8.08
C GLY A 151 29.49 4.83 7.34
N GLN A 152 30.74 5.25 7.16
CA GLN A 152 31.83 4.38 6.72
C GLN A 152 33.19 4.95 7.16
N GLN A 153 33.71 4.44 8.29
CA GLN A 153 35.14 4.19 8.58
C GLN A 153 35.32 3.93 10.07
N ARG A 154 35.39 2.65 10.45
CA ARG A 154 36.23 2.11 11.55
C ARG A 154 36.36 0.58 11.41
N MET A 155 37.36 0.15 10.65
CA MET A 155 38.31 -0.91 10.99
C MET A 155 39.61 -0.60 10.25
#